data_AF-A0A535PHP3-F1
#
_entry.id   AF-A0A535PHP3-F1
#
_cell.length_a   1.000
_cell.length_b   1.000
_cell.length_c   1.000
_cell.angle_alpha   90.00
_cell.angle_beta   90.00
_cell.angle_gamma   90.00
#
_symmetry.space_group_name_H-M   'P 1'
#
loop_
_entity.id
_entity.type
_entity.pdbx_description
1 polymer ?
#
loop_
_entity_poly.entity_id
_entity_poly.type
_entity_poly.pdbx_seq_one_letter_code
_entity_poly.pdbx_strand_id
1 'polypeptide(L)' 'MARPSSPAPTGADMAGIGLFFAASVLVPLLAGVGLDSWLHTGPVFVLVGLFVGLAAGGVAIWMKVREFTK' A
#
# COMPACT_ATOMS: atom_id res chain seq x y z
N MET A 1 24.74 17.05 25.04
CA MET A 1 23.83 16.99 23.87
C MET A 1 22.77 15.93 24.13
N ALA A 2 21.55 16.33 24.47
CA ALA A 2 20.45 15.38 24.64
C ALA A 2 19.95 14.96 23.24
N ARG A 3 19.85 13.65 22.98
CA ARG A 3 19.26 13.12 21.74
C ARG A 3 17.80 13.58 21.66
N PRO A 4 17.31 14.10 20.52
CA PRO A 4 15.90 14.45 20.37
C PRO A 4 15.09 13.17 20.56
N SER A 5 14.26 13.14 21.62
CA SER A 5 13.25 12.11 21.84
C SER A 5 12.31 12.13 20.64
N SER A 6 12.33 11.05 19.82
CA SER A 6 11.41 10.92 18.69
C SER A 6 9.98 11.12 19.18
N PRO A 7 9.22 12.07 18.61
CA PRO A 7 7.82 12.28 18.98
C PRO A 7 7.08 10.96 18.82
N ALA A 8 6.33 10.55 19.85
CA ALA A 8 5.47 9.38 19.76
C ALA A 8 4.53 9.56 18.55
N PRO A 9 4.31 8.53 17.72
CA PRO A 9 3.48 8.65 16.53
C PRO A 9 2.09 9.16 16.90
N THR A 10 1.66 10.23 16.25
CA THR A 10 0.34 10.82 16.49
C THR A 10 -0.74 9.99 15.78
N GLY A 11 -1.99 10.10 16.24
CA GLY A 11 -3.12 9.45 15.58
C GLY A 11 -3.28 9.86 14.11
N ALA A 12 -2.82 11.06 13.75
CA ALA A 12 -2.74 11.54 12.38
C ALA A 12 -1.69 10.77 11.55
N ASP A 13 -0.52 10.45 12.12
CA ASP A 13 0.51 9.64 11.44
C ASP A 13 -0.01 8.23 11.15
N MET A 14 -0.73 7.64 12.12
CA MET A 14 -1.34 6.32 11.96
C MET A 14 -2.44 6.32 10.88
N ALA A 15 -3.30 7.36 10.87
CA ALA A 15 -4.30 7.53 9.83
C ALA A 15 -3.67 7.74 8.45
N GLY A 16 -2.57 8.50 8.36
CA GLY A 16 -1.82 8.70 7.12
C GLY A 16 -1.24 7.40 6.56
N ILE A 17 -0.70 6.54 7.42
CA ILE A 17 -0.21 5.21 7.01
C ILE A 17 -1.35 4.32 6.51
N GLY A 18 -2.48 4.30 7.23
CA GLY A 18 -3.67 3.55 6.82
C GLY A 18 -4.24 4.02 5.48
N LEU A 19 -4.29 5.34 5.27
CA LEU A 19 -4.75 5.95 4.02
C LEU A 19 -3.79 5.64 2.86
N PHE A 20 -2.48 5.71 3.11
CA PHE A 20 -1.47 5.37 2.10
C PHE A 20 -1.57 3.90 1.69
N PHE A 21 -1.76 3.00 2.65
CA PHE A 21 -1.98 1.58 2.39
C PHE A 21 -3.26 1.34 1.59
N ALA A 22 -4.38 1.93 2.02
CA ALA A 22 -5.65 1.84 1.31
C ALA A 22 -5.53 2.37 -0.13
N ALA A 23 -4.89 3.51 -0.33
CA ALA A 23 -4.66 4.09 -1.66
C ALA A 23 -3.77 3.18 -2.53
N SER A 24 -2.71 2.60 -1.96
CA SER A 24 -1.81 1.69 -2.71
C SER A 24 -2.50 0.42 -3.20
N VAL A 25 -3.58 -0.01 -2.55
CA VAL A 25 -4.38 -1.17 -2.95
C VAL A 25 -5.54 -0.75 -3.85
N LEU A 26 -6.29 0.29 -3.48
CA LEU A 26 -7.49 0.72 -4.19
C LEU A 26 -7.17 1.34 -5.55
N VAL A 27 -6.10 2.13 -5.68
CA VAL A 27 -5.75 2.80 -6.95
C VAL A 27 -5.47 1.79 -8.08
N PRO A 28 -4.56 0.82 -7.95
CA PRO A 28 -4.32 -0.16 -9.01
C PRO A 28 -5.51 -1.09 -9.26
N LEU A 29 -6.33 -1.35 -8.24
CA LEU A 29 -7.52 -2.19 -8.37
C LEU A 29 -8.63 -1.49 -9.16
N LEU A 30 -8.91 -0.21 -8.86
CA LEU A 30 -9.84 0.61 -9.63
C LEU A 30 -9.33 0.87 -11.05
N ALA A 31 -8.01 1.09 -11.21
CA ALA A 31 -7.39 1.21 -12.53
C ALA A 31 -7.55 -0.07 -13.35
N GLY A 32 -7.35 -1.25 -12.75
CA GLY A 32 -7.55 -2.54 -13.40
C GLY A 32 -9.00 -2.79 -13.81
N VAL A 33 -9.97 -2.44 -12.97
CA VAL A 33 -11.41 -2.56 -13.27
C VAL A 33 -11.81 -1.65 -14.45
N GLY A 34 -11.33 -0.41 -14.45
CA GLY A 34 -11.56 0.53 -15.54
C GLY A 34 -10.95 0.04 -16.86
N LEU A 35 -9.74 -0.50 -16.80
CA LEU A 35 -9.03 -0.99 -17.98
C LEU A 35 -9.65 -2.28 -18.55
N ASP A 36 -10.07 -3.22 -17.71
CA ASP A 36 -10.79 -4.42 -18.15
C ASP A 36 -12.16 -4.06 -18.76
N SER A 37 -12.87 -3.09 -18.19
CA SER A 37 -14.14 -2.61 -18.75
C SER A 37 -13.97 -1.94 -20.12
N TRP A 38 -12.81 -1.35 -20.41
CA TRP A 38 -12.54 -0.70 -21.69
C TRP A 38 -12.05 -1.68 -22.77
N LEU A 39 -11.30 -2.72 -22.37
CA LEU A 39 -10.70 -3.69 -23.28
C LEU A 39 -11.58 -4.92 -23.56
N HIS A 40 -12.68 -5.13 -22.82
CA HIS A 40 -13.52 -6.34 -22.87
C HIS A 40 -12.73 -7.65 -22.68
N THR A 41 -11.49 -7.56 -22.21
CA THR A 41 -10.80 -8.67 -21.58
C THR A 41 -11.59 -9.02 -20.33
N GLY A 42 -11.70 -10.31 -19.98
CA GLY A 42 -12.26 -10.69 -18.66
C GLY A 42 -11.48 -10.03 -17.49
N PRO A 43 -11.66 -10.45 -16.22
CA PRO A 43 -11.08 -9.75 -15.06
C PRO A 43 -9.55 -9.91 -14.89
N VAL A 44 -8.79 -9.86 -15.98
CA VAL A 44 -7.35 -10.15 -16.07
C VAL A 44 -6.54 -8.97 -15.57
N PHE A 45 -6.83 -7.73 -15.97
CA PHE A 45 -6.13 -6.56 -15.42
C PHE A 45 -6.46 -6.34 -13.95
N VAL A 46 -7.68 -6.67 -13.52
CA VAL A 46 -8.03 -6.68 -12.10
C VAL A 46 -7.18 -7.70 -11.33
N LEU A 47 -7.02 -8.92 -11.85
CA LEU A 47 -6.19 -9.96 -11.24
C LEU A 47 -4.71 -9.55 -11.18
N VAL A 48 -4.18 -8.96 -12.25
CA VAL A 48 -2.80 -8.47 -12.28
C VAL A 48 -2.61 -7.30 -11.31
N GLY A 49 -3.53 -6.33 -11.30
CA GLY A 49 -3.51 -5.21 -10.36
C GLY A 49 -3.60 -5.65 -8.90
N LEU A 50 -4.45 -6.64 -8.60
CA LEU A 50 -4.55 -7.25 -7.27
C LEU A 50 -3.25 -7.96 -6.87
N PHE A 51 -2.66 -8.75 -7.77
CA PHE A 51 -1.43 -9.49 -7.49
C PHE A 51 -0.25 -8.53 -7.22
N VAL A 52 -0.14 -7.48 -8.03
CA VAL A 52 0.88 -6.43 -7.86
C VAL A 52 0.65 -5.63 -6.58
N GLY A 53 -0.59 -5.22 -6.29
CA GLY A 53 -0.93 -4.50 -5.06
C GLY A 53 -0.68 -5.32 -3.80
N LEU A 54 -1.01 -6.60 -3.82
CA LEU A 54 -0.76 -7.53 -2.72
C LEU A 54 0.75 -7.74 -2.50
N ALA A 55 1.51 -7.94 -3.58
CA ALA A 55 2.96 -8.07 -3.52
C ALA A 55 3.62 -6.78 -2.98
N ALA A 56 3.21 -5.61 -3.47
CA ALA A 56 3.71 -4.32 -3.01
C ALA A 56 3.41 -4.09 -1.52
N GLY A 57 2.18 -4.38 -1.08
CA GLY A 57 1.78 -4.31 0.34
C GLY A 57 2.60 -5.25 1.23
N GLY A 58 2.80 -6.50 0.80
CA GLY A 58 3.63 -7.48 1.51
C GLY A 58 5.09 -7.03 1.62
N VAL A 59 5.67 -6.49 0.55
CA VAL A 59 7.03 -5.95 0.54
C VAL A 59 7.14 -4.72 1.45
N ALA A 60 6.15 -3.83 1.45
CA ALA A 60 6.12 -2.66 2.31
C ALA A 60 6.09 -3.05 3.80
N ILE A 61 5.27 -4.04 4.16
CA ILE A 61 5.22 -4.58 5.52
C ILE A 61 6.56 -5.22 5.88
N TRP A 62 7.13 -6.03 4.98
CA TRP A 62 8.42 -6.69 5.22
C TRP A 62 9.54 -5.66 5.41
N MET A 63 9.56 -4.58 4.61
CA MET A 63 10.41 -3.39 4.77
C MET A 63 10.24 -2.72 6.12
N LYS A 64 9.01 -2.55 6.59
CA LYS A 64 8.74 -1.93 7.89
C LYS A 64 9.22 -2.83 9.04
N VAL A 65 8.95 -4.13 8.97
CA VAL A 65 9.35 -5.10 10.00
C VAL A 65 10.87 -5.22 10.10
N ARG A 66 11.57 -5.35 8.97
CA ARG A 66 13.05 -5.45 8.98
C ARG A 66 13.75 -4.18 9.44
N GLU A 67 13.09 -3.03 9.35
CA GLU A 67 13.58 -1.77 9.89
C GLU A 67 13.48 -1.73 11.43
N PHE A 68 12.51 -2.43 12.02
CA PHE A 68 12.36 -2.55 13.48
C PHE A 68 13.24 -3.63 14.12
N THR A 69 13.65 -4.64 13.35
CA THR A 69 14.49 -5.74 13.86
C THR A 69 15.99 -5.38 13.94
N LYS A 70 16.40 -4.19 13.50
CA LYS A 70 17.80 -3.74 13.49
C LYS A 70 18.06 -2.71 14.58
#